data_AF-G2P723-F1
#
_entry.id   AF-G2P723-F1
#
_cell.length_a   1.000
_cell.length_b   1.000
_cell.length_c   1.000
_cell.angle_alpha   90.00
_cell.angle_beta   90.00
_cell.angle_gamma   90.00
#
_symmetry.space_group_name_H-M   'P 1'
#
loop_
_entity.id
_entity.type
_entity.pdbx_description
1 polymer ?
#
loop_
_entity_poly.entity_id
_entity_poly.type
_entity_poly.pdbx_seq_one_letter_code
_entity_poly.pdbx_strand_id
1 'polypeptide(L)'
;MAETWRSLGSYAMTLGSTARVHLFEARRLSVGPQELTPTEQDFKLSWWSMGDAIDAVAQGRFLLPAGPLALLLADSRVRVGDHRED
;
A
#
# COMPACT_ATOMS: atom_id res chain seq x y z
N MET A 1 1.47 5.93 14.80
CA MET A 1 0.08 6.03 14.27
C MET A 1 0.07 6.92 13.04
N ALA A 2 -0.96 6.88 12.19
CA ALA A 2 -1.05 7.78 11.03
C ALA A 2 -2.01 8.93 11.31
N GLU A 3 -1.60 10.16 11.01
CA GLU A 3 -2.47 11.34 11.16
C GLU A 3 -3.50 11.43 10.04
N THR A 4 -3.17 10.92 8.86
CA THR A 4 -4.06 11.00 7.69
C THR A 4 -4.14 9.67 6.97
N TRP A 5 -5.37 9.35 6.56
CA TRP A 5 -5.69 8.14 5.81
C TRP A 5 -6.41 8.53 4.53
N ARG A 6 -5.93 8.04 3.40
CA ARG A 6 -6.56 8.22 2.10
C ARG A 6 -7.09 6.88 1.60
N SER A 7 -8.38 6.83 1.26
CA SER A 7 -8.97 5.65 0.62
C SER A 7 -8.42 5.48 -0.79
N LEU A 8 -7.91 4.30 -1.12
CA LEU A 8 -7.50 3.89 -2.45
C LEU A 8 -8.60 3.10 -3.18
N GLY A 9 -9.59 2.59 -2.45
CA GLY A 9 -10.76 1.90 -3.00
C GLY A 9 -11.08 0.57 -2.30
N SER A 10 -12.08 -0.12 -2.83
CA SER A 10 -12.52 -1.45 -2.38
C SER A 10 -12.63 -2.39 -3.57
N TYR A 11 -11.95 -3.54 -3.51
CA TYR A 11 -11.73 -4.41 -4.66
C TYR A 11 -12.07 -5.87 -4.33
N ALA A 12 -12.66 -6.58 -5.29
CA ALA A 12 -12.75 -8.04 -5.24
C ALA A 12 -11.43 -8.64 -5.75
N MET A 13 -10.86 -9.57 -4.98
CA MET A 13 -9.58 -10.22 -5.35
C MET A 13 -9.79 -11.53 -6.11
N THR A 14 -10.95 -12.18 -5.93
CA THR A 14 -11.30 -13.45 -6.61
C THR A 14 -12.74 -13.40 -7.09
N LEU A 15 -13.00 -13.94 -8.29
CA LEU A 15 -14.29 -13.82 -8.99
C LEU A 15 -15.41 -14.73 -8.42
N GLY A 16 -15.17 -15.44 -7.33
CA GLY A 16 -16.14 -16.34 -6.69
C GLY A 16 -16.47 -15.99 -5.23
N SER A 17 -16.02 -14.83 -4.75
CA SER A 17 -16.21 -14.41 -3.36
C SER A 17 -16.77 -12.99 -3.30
N THR A 18 -17.63 -12.75 -2.31
CA THR A 18 -18.09 -11.39 -1.97
C THR A 18 -17.08 -10.62 -1.13
N ALA A 19 -16.00 -11.27 -0.67
CA ALA A 19 -14.95 -10.65 0.11
C ALA A 19 -14.30 -9.49 -0.65
N ARG A 20 -14.11 -8.37 0.06
CA ARG A 20 -13.48 -7.17 -0.47
C ARG A 20 -12.23 -6.84 0.32
N VAL A 21 -11.19 -6.41 -0.39
CA VAL A 21 -10.03 -5.77 0.21
C VAL A 21 -10.22 -4.27 0.11
N HIS A 22 -10.16 -3.60 1.26
CA HIS A 22 -10.21 -2.15 1.36
C HIS A 22 -8.79 -1.63 1.52
N LEU A 23 -8.36 -0.77 0.60
CA LEU A 23 -6.99 -0.28 0.55
C LEU A 23 -6.95 1.18 1.00
N PHE A 24 -5.98 1.50 1.86
CA PHE A 24 -5.76 2.84 2.37
C PHE A 24 -4.28 3.17 2.32
N GLU A 25 -3.97 4.43 2.02
CA GLU A 25 -2.65 4.99 2.21
C GLU A 25 -2.63 5.79 3.51
N ALA A 26 -1.71 5.40 4.39
CA ALA A 26 -1.44 6.08 5.65
C ALA A 26 -0.30 7.08 5.47
N ARG A 27 -0.49 8.33 5.91
CA ARG A 27 0.53 9.40 5.81
C ARG A 27 0.72 10.10 7.15
N ARG A 28 1.90 10.74 7.29
CA ARG A 28 2.37 11.38 8.52
C ARG A 28 2.35 10.38 9.67
N LEU A 29 3.22 9.39 9.54
CA LEU A 29 3.34 8.30 10.50
C LEU A 29 4.16 8.77 11.70
N SER A 30 3.61 8.63 12.89
CA SER A 30 4.34 8.64 14.15
C SER A 30 4.77 7.23 14.54
N VAL A 31 5.86 7.13 15.30
CA VAL A 31 6.32 5.86 15.87
C VAL A 31 5.24 5.30 16.79
N GLY A 32 4.85 4.04 16.55
CA GLY A 32 3.89 3.31 17.36
C GLY A 32 4.55 2.42 18.42
N PRO A 33 3.76 1.64 19.17
CA PRO A 33 4.27 0.59 20.04
C PRO A 33 5.18 -0.37 19.27
N GLN A 34 6.29 -0.80 19.90
CA GLN A 34 7.28 -1.71 19.29
C GLN A 34 7.14 -3.15 19.79
N GLU A 35 6.03 -3.47 20.47
CA GLU A 35 5.74 -4.83 20.93
C GLU A 35 5.07 -5.61 19.80
N LEU A 36 5.81 -6.53 19.20
CA LEU A 36 5.26 -7.49 18.25
C LEU A 36 4.41 -8.51 19.01
N THR A 37 3.20 -8.75 18.53
CA THR A 37 2.41 -9.89 19.01
C THR A 37 3.07 -11.21 18.59
N PRO A 38 2.73 -12.35 19.21
CA PRO A 38 3.29 -13.64 18.80
C PRO A 38 3.13 -13.97 17.31
N THR A 39 2.08 -13.44 16.66
CA THR A 39 1.83 -13.62 15.23
C THR A 39 2.67 -12.72 14.32
N GLU A 40 3.34 -11.72 14.87
CA GLU A 40 4.11 -10.72 14.12
C GLU A 40 5.62 -10.90 14.28
N GLN A 41 6.10 -11.89 15.06
CA GLN A 41 7.53 -12.05 15.36
C GLN A 41 8.42 -12.17 14.10
N ASP A 42 7.88 -12.74 13.04
CA ASP A 42 8.60 -12.91 11.76
C ASP A 42 8.41 -11.73 10.79
N PHE A 43 7.63 -10.71 11.16
CA PHE A 43 7.39 -9.56 10.30
C PHE A 43 8.62 -8.65 10.34
N LYS A 44 9.14 -8.31 9.16
CA LYS A 44 10.28 -7.40 9.02
C LYS A 44 9.83 -6.10 8.40
N LEU A 45 10.12 -5.00 9.09
CA LEU A 45 9.93 -3.66 8.53
C LEU A 45 11.06 -3.35 7.55
N SER A 46 10.72 -2.84 6.38
CA SER A 46 11.68 -2.33 5.39
C SER A 46 11.17 -1.00 4.84
N TRP A 47 12.08 -0.05 4.66
CA TRP A 47 11.79 1.27 4.10
C TRP A 47 12.26 1.31 2.65
N TRP A 48 11.38 1.74 1.75
CA TRP A 48 11.61 1.73 0.31
C TRP A 48 11.27 3.10 -0.25
N SER A 49 11.99 3.53 -1.29
CA SER A 49 11.49 4.62 -2.12
C SER A 49 10.25 4.14 -2.88
N MET A 50 9.37 5.06 -3.29
CA MET A 50 8.20 4.69 -4.11
C MET A 50 8.65 4.05 -5.43
N GLY A 51 9.73 4.56 -6.05
CA GLY A 51 10.29 4.01 -7.29
C GLY A 51 10.69 2.55 -7.14
N ASP A 52 11.50 2.22 -6.12
CA ASP A 52 11.95 0.84 -5.88
C ASP A 52 10.76 -0.11 -5.61
N ALA A 53 9.73 0.38 -4.91
CA ALA A 53 8.53 -0.40 -4.63
C ALA A 53 7.76 -0.71 -5.92
N ILE A 54 7.62 0.26 -6.82
CA ILE A 54 6.99 0.07 -8.13
C ILE A 54 7.82 -0.85 -9.04
N ASP A 55 9.15 -0.75 -9.01
CA ASP A 55 10.02 -1.65 -9.75
C ASP A 55 9.89 -3.10 -9.26
N ALA A 56 9.79 -3.32 -7.95
CA ALA A 56 9.53 -4.65 -7.40
C ALA A 56 8.15 -5.20 -7.77
N VAL A 57 7.14 -4.33 -7.93
CA VAL A 57 5.84 -4.72 -8.47
C VAL A 57 5.99 -5.22 -9.90
N ALA A 58 6.69 -4.45 -10.75
CA ALA A 58 6.94 -4.83 -12.14
C ALA A 58 7.74 -6.14 -12.26
N GLN A 59 8.61 -6.43 -11.30
CA GLN A 59 9.40 -7.67 -11.24
C GLN A 59 8.64 -8.86 -10.62
N GLY A 60 7.38 -8.70 -10.21
CA GLY A 60 6.58 -9.79 -9.64
C GLY A 60 7.08 -10.26 -8.27
N ARG A 61 7.72 -9.39 -7.49
CA ARG A 61 8.34 -9.76 -6.19
C ARG A 61 7.36 -9.88 -5.01
N PHE A 62 6.06 -9.75 -5.25
CA PHE A 62 5.02 -9.80 -4.24
C PHE A 62 4.20 -11.08 -4.37
N LEU A 63 4.02 -11.78 -3.26
CA LEU A 63 3.24 -13.03 -3.22
C LEU A 63 1.73 -12.78 -3.26
N LEU A 64 1.27 -11.67 -2.66
CA LEU A 64 -0.14 -11.34 -2.55
C LEU A 64 -0.49 -10.13 -3.43
N PRO A 65 -1.60 -10.18 -4.19
CA PRO A 65 -1.94 -9.15 -5.17
C PRO A 65 -2.35 -7.79 -4.57
N ALA A 66 -2.75 -7.74 -3.30
CA ALA A 66 -3.23 -6.51 -2.66
C ALA A 66 -2.13 -5.44 -2.52
N GLY A 67 -0.90 -5.85 -2.16
CA GLY A 67 0.23 -4.94 -2.00
C GLY A 67 0.60 -4.21 -3.29
N PRO A 68 0.88 -4.94 -4.40
CA PRO A 68 1.12 -4.34 -5.71
C PRO A 68 0.04 -3.39 -6.19
N LEU A 69 -1.24 -3.79 -6.03
CA LEU A 69 -2.36 -2.94 -6.42
C LEU A 69 -2.38 -1.63 -5.63
N ALA A 70 -2.14 -1.69 -4.32
CA ALA A 70 -2.08 -0.50 -3.47
C ALA A 70 -0.96 0.46 -3.91
N LEU A 71 0.22 -0.06 -4.24
CA LEU A 71 1.35 0.75 -4.71
C LEU A 71 1.03 1.45 -6.05
N LEU A 72 0.48 0.73 -7.02
CA LEU A 72 0.09 1.31 -8.32
C LEU A 72 -1.02 2.36 -8.19
N LEU A 73 -2.01 2.14 -7.31
CA LEU A 73 -3.07 3.11 -7.04
C LEU A 73 -2.54 4.36 -6.33
N ALA A 74 -1.56 4.20 -5.45
CA ALA A 74 -0.90 5.31 -4.77
C ALA A 74 -0.08 6.17 -5.75
N ASP A 75 0.69 5.54 -6.66
CA ASP A 75 1.54 6.21 -7.66
C ASP A 75 0.74 6.89 -8.78
N SER A 76 -0.24 6.19 -9.37
CA SER A 76 -1.03 6.71 -10.50
C SER A 76 -1.72 8.04 -10.19
N ARG A 77 -2.13 8.26 -8.95
CA ARG A 77 -2.75 9.52 -8.52
C ARG A 77 -1.76 10.64 -8.21
N VAL A 78 -0.48 10.34 -7.98
CA VAL A 78 0.57 11.37 -7.98
C VAL A 78 0.72 11.93 -9.38
N ARG A 79 0.70 11.07 -10.40
CA ARG A 79 0.83 11.48 -11.81
C ARG A 79 -0.38 12.27 -12.34
N VAL A 80 -1.59 12.01 -11.84
CA VAL A 80 -2.80 12.78 -12.21
C VAL A 80 -2.87 14.15 -11.51
N GLY A 81 -2.14 14.33 -10.41
CA GLY A 81 -2.09 15.59 -9.65
C GLY A 81 -1.15 16.65 -10.21
N ASP A 82 -0.32 16.31 -11.20
CA ASP A 82 0.76 17.17 -11.75
C ASP A 82 0.39 17.81 -13.10
N HIS A 83 -0.91 17.79 -13.47
CA HIS A 83 -1.40 18.34 -14.75
C HIS A 83 -2.42 19.47 -14.58
N ARG A 84 -2.17 20.35 -13.59
CA ARG A 84 -2.79 21.67 -13.51
C ARG A 84 -1.77 22.69 -12.99
N GLU A 85 -1.09 23.36 -13.92
CA GLU A 85 -0.79 24.80 -13.93
C GLU A 85 0.05 25.12 -15.17
N ASP A 86 -0.63 25.67 -16.19
CA ASP A 86 -0.15 26.72 -17.10
C ASP A 86 -1.25 27.81 -17.11
#